data_AF-A0A0Q6F7C7-F1
#
_entry.id   AF-A0A0Q6F7C7-F1
#
_cell.length_a   1.000
_cell.length_b   1.000
_cell.length_c   1.000
_cell.angle_alpha   90.00
_cell.angle_beta   90.00
_cell.angle_gamma   90.00
#
_symmetry.space_group_name_H-M   'P 1'
#
loop_
_entity.id
_entity.type
_entity.pdbx_description
1 polymer ?
#
loop_
_entity_poly.entity_id
_entity_poly.type
_entity_poly.pdbx_seq_one_letter_code
_entity_poly.pdbx_strand_id
1 'polypeptide(L)'
;MSQAARFNVTKLLPLIEDIRERLSGVTIEALGWRVFLDRYDRPGMLVYLDPPYDGTEHFYGRDAFVREDFVAIAERLQRMRGRFILSINDHPAVRAIFDGFAIEAVSTTYTAARAGASRVGELIITPLERG
;
A
#
# COMPACT_ATOMS: atom_id res chain seq x y z
N MET A 1 30.62 -23.23 6.97
CA MET A 1 29.25 -23.75 7.07
C MET A 1 28.54 -23.47 5.75
N SER A 2 28.14 -24.48 4.98
CA SER A 2 27.47 -24.27 3.70
C SER A 2 26.04 -23.76 3.94
N GLN A 3 25.68 -22.67 3.29
CA GLN A 3 24.32 -22.16 3.31
C GLN A 3 23.45 -23.14 2.53
N ALA A 4 22.41 -23.69 3.16
CA ALA A 4 21.43 -24.52 2.46
C ALA A 4 20.88 -23.75 1.25
N ALA A 5 20.77 -24.41 0.10
CA ALA A 5 20.25 -23.78 -1.11
C ALA A 5 18.88 -23.13 -0.82
N ARG A 6 18.74 -21.84 -1.16
CA ARG A 6 17.49 -21.06 -0.96
C ARG A 6 16.27 -21.71 -1.64
N PHE A 7 16.52 -22.56 -2.63
CA PHE A 7 15.50 -23.31 -3.34
C PHE A 7 15.49 -24.76 -2.85
N ASN A 8 14.52 -25.09 -2.00
CA ASN A 8 14.29 -26.44 -1.50
C ASN A 8 12.90 -26.90 -1.95
N VAL A 9 12.87 -27.81 -2.93
CA VAL A 9 11.63 -28.29 -3.55
C VAL A 9 10.68 -28.92 -2.52
N THR A 10 11.21 -29.66 -1.54
CA THR A 10 10.41 -30.29 -0.47
C THR A 10 9.71 -29.28 0.42
N LYS A 11 10.26 -28.07 0.59
CA LYS A 11 9.61 -26.96 1.31
C LYS A 11 8.72 -26.10 0.42
N LEU A 12 9.02 -26.06 -0.87
CA LEU A 12 8.31 -25.23 -1.84
C LEU A 12 6.90 -25.76 -2.11
N LEU A 13 6.73 -27.08 -2.22
CA LEU A 13 5.41 -27.67 -2.49
C LEU A 13 4.37 -27.31 -1.43
N PRO A 14 4.59 -27.57 -0.12
CA PRO A 14 3.64 -27.19 0.92
C PRO A 14 3.35 -25.68 0.92
N LEU A 15 4.36 -24.85 0.70
CA LEU A 15 4.18 -23.39 0.62
C LEU A 15 3.27 -22.97 -0.54
N ILE A 16 3.40 -23.61 -1.70
CA ILE A 16 2.54 -23.34 -2.86
C ILE A 16 1.11 -23.79 -2.59
N GLU A 17 0.92 -24.91 -1.90
CA GLU A 17 -0.40 -25.40 -1.49
C GLU A 17 -1.09 -24.43 -0.52
N ASP A 18 -0.36 -23.98 0.51
CA ASP A 18 -0.86 -22.99 1.47
C ASP A 18 -1.27 -21.67 0.79
N ILE A 19 -0.45 -21.19 -0.15
CA ILE A 19 -0.74 -19.97 -0.93
C ILE A 19 -1.97 -20.19 -1.82
N ARG A 20 -2.06 -21.34 -2.49
CA ARG A 20 -3.20 -21.69 -3.35
C ARG A 20 -4.50 -21.69 -2.55
N GLU A 21 -4.52 -22.33 -1.38
CA GLU A 21 -5.70 -22.39 -0.54
C GLU A 21 -6.13 -20.99 -0.09
N ARG A 22 -5.18 -20.18 0.39
CA ARG A 22 -5.43 -18.81 0.82
C ARG A 22 -5.94 -17.90 -0.30
N LEU A 23 -5.46 -18.10 -1.53
CA LEU A 23 -5.81 -17.29 -2.70
C LEU A 23 -7.00 -17.85 -3.51
N SER A 24 -7.60 -18.95 -3.09
CA SER A 24 -8.66 -19.65 -3.85
C SER A 24 -9.89 -18.78 -4.18
N GLY A 25 -10.16 -17.74 -3.39
CA GLY A 25 -11.21 -16.75 -3.63
C GLY A 25 -10.71 -15.37 -4.07
N VAL A 26 -9.43 -15.23 -4.40
CA VAL A 26 -8.79 -13.95 -4.71
C VAL A 26 -8.70 -13.75 -6.22
N THR A 27 -9.25 -12.64 -6.71
CA THR A 27 -9.00 -12.18 -8.08
C THR A 27 -7.70 -11.37 -8.11
N ILE A 28 -6.77 -11.75 -8.99
CA ILE A 28 -5.50 -11.04 -9.20
C ILE A 28 -5.58 -10.28 -10.52
N GLU A 29 -5.29 -8.99 -10.47
CA GLU A 29 -5.39 -8.07 -11.61
C GLU A 29 -4.05 -7.33 -11.79
N ALA A 30 -3.55 -7.28 -13.02
CA ALA A 30 -2.37 -6.50 -13.39
C ALA A 30 -2.77 -5.17 -14.04
N LEU A 31 -3.58 -4.39 -13.32
CA LEU A 31 -4.13 -3.13 -13.79
C LEU A 31 -3.39 -1.94 -13.17
N GLY A 32 -3.36 -0.81 -13.89
CA GLY A 32 -3.01 0.46 -13.28
C GLY A 32 -4.02 0.86 -12.19
N TRP A 33 -3.55 1.51 -11.13
CA TRP A 33 -4.35 1.81 -9.94
C TRP A 33 -5.63 2.59 -10.26
N ARG A 34 -5.59 3.52 -11.22
CA ARG A 34 -6.76 4.32 -11.66
C ARG A 34 -7.88 3.43 -12.18
N VAL A 35 -7.52 2.55 -13.11
CA VAL A 35 -8.45 1.58 -13.74
C VAL A 35 -8.97 0.60 -12.70
N PHE A 36 -8.12 0.17 -11.77
CA PHE A 36 -8.52 -0.72 -10.67
C PHE A 36 -9.59 -0.06 -9.78
N LEU A 37 -9.35 1.17 -9.30
CA LEU A 37 -10.31 1.89 -8.47
C LEU A 37 -11.63 2.10 -9.21
N ASP A 38 -11.58 2.54 -10.46
CA ASP A 38 -12.79 2.78 -11.26
C ASP A 38 -13.61 1.51 -11.52
N ARG A 39 -12.94 0.35 -11.66
CA ARG A 39 -13.62 -0.94 -11.86
C ARG A 39 -14.32 -1.44 -10.59
N TYR A 40 -13.70 -1.28 -9.44
CA TYR A 40 -14.16 -1.93 -8.20
C TYR A 40 -14.92 -1.02 -7.25
N ASP A 41 -14.82 0.30 -7.39
CA ASP A 41 -15.46 1.26 -6.48
C ASP A 41 -17.00 1.17 -6.51
N ARG A 42 -17.55 0.62 -5.43
CA ARG A 42 -18.99 0.44 -5.20
C ARG A 42 -19.30 0.54 -3.70
N PRO A 43 -20.55 0.86 -3.33
CA PRO A 43 -20.98 0.82 -1.94
C PRO A 43 -20.66 -0.52 -1.29
N GLY A 44 -20.13 -0.50 -0.07
CA GLY A 44 -19.72 -1.69 0.68
C GLY A 44 -18.34 -2.26 0.31
N MET A 45 -17.66 -1.74 -0.71
CA MET A 45 -16.27 -2.10 -0.99
C MET A 45 -15.33 -1.40 -0.02
N LEU A 46 -14.34 -2.13 0.50
CA LEU A 46 -13.19 -1.58 1.21
C LEU A 46 -11.94 -1.72 0.34
N VAL A 47 -11.24 -0.62 0.10
CA VAL A 47 -9.96 -0.63 -0.61
C VAL A 47 -8.82 -0.28 0.35
N TYR A 48 -7.79 -1.11 0.36
CA TYR A 48 -6.53 -0.80 1.04
C TYR A 48 -5.52 -0.31 0.00
N LEU A 49 -4.90 0.84 0.27
CA LEU A 49 -3.88 1.44 -0.59
C LEU A 49 -2.55 1.55 0.16
N ASP A 50 -1.48 1.08 -0.47
CA ASP A 50 -0.12 1.20 0.03
C ASP A 50 0.78 1.63 -1.15
N PRO A 51 0.65 2.89 -1.61
CA PRO A 51 1.44 3.38 -2.73
C PRO A 51 2.93 3.44 -2.37
N PRO A 52 3.84 3.55 -3.35
CA PRO A 52 5.23 3.89 -3.08
C PRO A 52 5.33 5.10 -2.15
N TYR A 53 6.21 5.02 -1.14
CA TYR A 53 6.35 6.09 -0.14
C TYR A 53 7.02 7.30 -0.76
N ASP A 54 6.72 8.49 -0.24
CA ASP A 54 7.32 9.74 -0.72
C ASP A 54 8.86 9.65 -0.65
N GLY A 55 9.53 9.84 -1.78
CA GLY A 55 10.99 9.71 -1.91
C GLY A 55 11.50 8.30 -2.26
N THR A 56 10.61 7.31 -2.36
CA THR A 56 10.93 5.90 -2.71
C THR A 56 10.38 5.48 -4.07
N GLU A 57 9.84 6.42 -4.84
CA GLU A 57 9.13 6.14 -6.10
C GLU A 57 10.01 5.41 -7.12
N HIS A 58 11.30 5.76 -7.14
CA HIS A 58 12.30 5.19 -8.04
C HIS A 58 12.56 3.68 -7.86
N PHE A 59 12.15 3.07 -6.74
CA PHE A 59 12.31 1.63 -6.52
C PHE A 59 11.30 0.78 -7.30
N TYR A 60 10.21 1.38 -7.80
CA TYR A 60 9.09 0.65 -8.41
C TYR A 60 9.13 0.62 -9.95
N GLY A 61 10.25 1.05 -10.54
CA GLY A 61 10.43 1.16 -11.98
C GLY A 61 10.14 2.55 -12.51
N ARG A 62 10.76 2.89 -13.65
CA ARG A 62 10.60 4.20 -14.28
C ARG A 62 9.13 4.40 -14.68
N ASP A 63 8.57 5.56 -14.31
CA ASP A 63 7.21 5.99 -14.64
C ASP A 63 6.07 5.11 -14.09
N ALA A 64 6.36 4.16 -13.20
CA ALA A 64 5.33 3.32 -12.58
C ALA A 64 4.47 4.08 -11.56
N PHE A 65 5.07 5.09 -10.91
CA PHE A 65 4.41 5.97 -9.96
C PHE A 65 5.18 7.29 -9.90
N VAL A 66 4.47 8.41 -10.00
CA VAL A 66 5.07 9.76 -9.93
C VAL A 66 4.48 10.56 -8.78
N ARG A 67 5.12 11.68 -8.42
CA ARG A 67 4.69 12.50 -7.29
C ARG A 67 3.26 13.02 -7.47
N GLU A 68 2.88 13.32 -8.71
CA GLU A 68 1.55 13.79 -9.09
C GLU A 68 0.47 12.72 -8.87
N ASP A 69 0.84 11.44 -8.79
CA ASP A 69 -0.12 10.38 -8.50
C ASP A 69 -0.65 10.45 -7.07
N PHE A 70 0.10 10.97 -6.09
CA PHE A 70 -0.45 11.17 -4.74
C PHE A 70 -1.63 12.14 -4.74
N VAL A 71 -1.49 13.26 -5.47
CA VAL A 71 -2.58 14.25 -5.62
C VAL A 71 -3.77 13.60 -6.33
N ALA A 72 -3.51 12.87 -7.41
CA ALA A 72 -4.59 12.20 -8.13
C ALA A 72 -5.28 11.10 -7.33
N ILE A 73 -4.55 10.40 -6.45
CA ILE A 73 -5.13 9.45 -5.50
C ILE A 73 -6.06 10.20 -4.53
N ALA A 74 -5.61 11.30 -3.92
CA ALA A 74 -6.44 12.09 -3.02
C ALA A 74 -7.75 12.55 -3.69
N GLU A 75 -7.67 13.13 -4.89
CA GLU A 75 -8.85 13.53 -5.70
C GLU A 75 -9.79 12.37 -6.03
N ARG A 76 -9.23 11.18 -6.28
CA ARG A 76 -10.02 9.98 -6.58
C ARG A 76 -10.70 9.42 -5.34
N LEU A 77 -10.03 9.44 -4.19
CA LEU A 77 -10.54 8.97 -2.90
C LEU A 77 -11.64 9.88 -2.35
N GLN A 78 -11.55 11.20 -2.59
CA GLN A 78 -12.61 12.15 -2.21
C GLN A 78 -13.98 11.81 -2.82
N ARG A 79 -13.99 11.24 -4.04
CA ARG A 79 -15.20 10.88 -4.78
C ARG A 79 -15.55 9.40 -4.67
N MET A 80 -14.87 8.65 -3.80
CA MET A 80 -15.06 7.21 -3.67
C MET A 80 -16.45 6.87 -3.10
N ARG A 81 -17.07 5.81 -3.65
CA ARG A 81 -18.38 5.31 -3.20
C ARG A 81 -18.22 4.28 -2.07
N GLY A 82 -17.15 3.50 -2.11
CA GLY A 82 -16.75 2.59 -1.03
C GLY A 82 -16.04 3.31 0.13
N ARG A 83 -15.35 2.52 0.96
CA ARG A 83 -14.44 2.99 2.02
C ARG A 83 -13.00 2.69 1.61
N PHE A 84 -12.07 3.41 2.19
CA PHE A 84 -10.65 3.14 2.00
C PHE A 84 -9.86 3.22 3.30
N ILE A 85 -8.69 2.60 3.28
CA ILE A 85 -7.59 2.82 4.23
C ILE A 85 -6.34 3.00 3.38
N LEU A 86 -5.57 4.05 3.64
CA LEU A 86 -4.29 4.30 2.97
C LEU A 86 -3.18 4.40 4.00
N SER A 87 -2.11 3.63 3.82
CA SER A 87 -0.87 3.72 4.59
C SER A 87 0.21 4.44 3.79
N ILE A 88 0.93 5.36 4.42
CA ILE A 88 2.02 6.13 3.78
C ILE A 88 2.98 6.68 4.83
N ASN A 89 4.18 7.12 4.43
CA ASN A 89 5.12 7.78 5.34
C ASN A 89 4.60 9.14 5.85
N ASP A 90 4.94 9.45 7.10
CA ASP A 90 4.66 10.74 7.72
C ASP A 90 5.61 11.82 7.20
N HIS A 91 5.19 12.50 6.12
CA HIS A 91 5.90 13.61 5.51
C HIS A 91 5.00 14.85 5.39
N PRO A 92 5.51 16.09 5.56
CA PRO A 92 4.69 17.30 5.46
C PRO A 92 3.93 17.44 4.13
N ALA A 93 4.55 17.03 3.01
CA ALA A 93 3.90 17.05 1.70
C ALA A 93 2.71 16.09 1.62
N VAL A 94 2.83 14.89 2.21
CA VAL A 94 1.76 13.90 2.27
C VAL A 94 0.62 14.42 3.14
N ARG A 95 0.92 14.98 4.32
CA ARG A 95 -0.10 15.60 5.18
C ARG A 95 -0.87 16.70 4.47
N ALA A 96 -0.19 17.52 3.66
CA ALA A 96 -0.84 18.58 2.88
C ALA A 96 -1.73 18.03 1.76
N ILE A 97 -1.31 16.97 1.07
CA ILE A 97 -2.10 16.36 -0.02
C ILE A 97 -3.39 15.72 0.50
N PHE A 98 -3.34 15.14 1.70
CA PHE A 98 -4.45 14.38 2.28
C PHE A 98 -5.17 15.11 3.42
N ASP A 99 -5.04 16.44 3.52
CA ASP A 99 -5.60 17.25 4.62
C ASP A 99 -7.14 17.18 4.75
N GLY A 100 -7.84 16.86 3.66
CA GLY A 100 -9.29 16.66 3.61
C GLY A 100 -9.78 15.32 4.14
N PHE A 101 -8.92 14.51 4.78
CA PHE A 101 -9.23 13.18 5.30
C PHE A 101 -8.93 13.05 6.79
N ALA A 102 -9.41 11.97 7.41
CA ALA A 102 -8.97 11.62 8.76
C ALA A 102 -7.53 11.06 8.67
N ILE A 103 -6.63 11.59 9.49
CA ILE A 103 -5.21 11.18 9.52
C ILE A 103 -4.84 10.76 10.94
N GLU A 104 -4.43 9.51 11.10
CA GLU A 104 -3.83 8.97 12.31
C GLU A 104 -2.33 8.77 12.11
N ALA A 105 -1.51 9.33 13.01
CA ALA A 105 -0.07 9.14 12.98
C ALA A 105 0.34 7.96 13.87
N VAL A 106 1.11 7.04 13.31
CA VAL A 106 1.54 5.81 13.98
C VAL A 106 3.07 5.75 13.95
N SER A 107 3.68 5.42 15.10
CA SER A 107 5.14 5.25 15.16
C SER A 107 5.52 3.85 14.71
N THR A 108 6.40 3.73 13.72
CA THR A 108 6.96 2.44 13.30
C THR A 108 8.47 2.43 13.48
N THR A 109 9.03 1.24 13.67
CA THR A 109 10.48 1.06 13.82
C THR A 109 10.95 0.30 12.60
N TYR A 110 11.53 1.00 11.61
CA TYR A 110 12.17 0.30 10.49
C TYR A 110 13.46 -0.35 10.97
N THR A 111 13.49 -1.68 10.97
CA THR A 111 14.70 -2.48 11.19
C THR A 111 15.48 -2.73 9.89
N ALA A 112 15.00 -2.21 8.76
CA ALA A 112 15.55 -2.49 7.42
C ALA A 112 16.85 -1.72 7.10
N ALA A 113 17.23 -0.71 7.88
CA ALA A 113 18.48 0.03 7.67
C ALA A 113 19.65 -0.65 8.39
N ARG A 114 20.73 -0.95 7.62
CA ARG A 114 22.02 -1.45 8.14
C ARG A 114 22.71 -0.53 9.16
N ALA A 115 22.16 0.65 9.44
CA ALA A 115 22.76 1.74 10.22
C ALA A 115 22.01 2.10 11.52
N GLY A 116 21.20 1.17 12.05
CA GLY A 116 20.47 1.37 13.31
C GLY A 116 19.01 1.74 13.09
N ALA A 117 18.16 1.38 14.06
CA ALA A 117 16.72 1.62 14.00
C ALA A 117 16.42 3.12 14.04
N SER A 118 15.92 3.68 12.94
CA SER A 118 15.32 5.01 12.93
C SER A 118 13.83 4.89 13.25
N ARG A 119 13.34 5.70 14.21
CA ARG A 119 11.90 5.91 14.34
C ARG A 119 11.44 6.67 13.11
N VAL A 120 10.50 6.07 12.40
CA VAL A 120 9.80 6.69 11.27
C VAL A 120 8.33 6.79 11.64
N GLY A 121 7.67 7.84 11.17
CA GLY A 121 6.23 7.95 11.26
C GLY A 121 5.58 7.34 10.03
N GLU A 122 4.50 6.61 10.22
CA GLU A 122 3.54 6.28 9.17
C GLU A 122 2.21 6.98 9.47
N LEU A 123 1.45 7.27 8.41
CA LEU A 123 0.11 7.83 8.47
C LEU A 123 -0.88 6.76 8.01
N ILE A 124 -1.94 6.60 8.78
CA ILE A 124 -3.15 5.89 8.37
C ILE A 124 -4.20 6.93 8.00
N ILE A 125 -4.60 6.93 6.73
CA ILE A 125 -5.54 7.89 6.16
C ILE A 125 -6.84 7.19 5.83
N THR A 126 -7.96 7.73 6.31
CA THR A 126 -9.30 7.17 6.15
C THR A 126 -10.31 8.26 5.77
N PRO A 127 -11.49 7.90 5.21
CA PRO A 127 -12.55 8.88 4.97
C PRO A 127 -12.93 9.62 6.25
N LEU A 128 -13.26 10.91 6.14
CA LEU A 128 -13.93 11.61 7.24
C LEU A 128 -15.23 10.89 7.61
N GLU A 129 -15.49 10.76 8.91
CA GLU A 129 -16.76 10.24 9.39
C GLU A 129 -17.89 11.10 8.83
N ARG A 130 -18.83 10.47 8.10
CA ARG A 130 -20.02 11.15 7.60
C ARG A 130 -21.02 11.15 8.76
N GLY A 131 -21.25 12.33 9.33
CA GLY A 131 -22.33 12.56 10.31
C GLY A 131 -23.71 12.29 9.73
#